data_AF-A0A0L0W0G3-F1
#
_entry.id   AF-A0A0L0W0G3-F1
#
_cell.length_a   1.000
_cell.length_b   1.000
_cell.length_c   1.000
_cell.angle_alpha   90.00
_cell.angle_beta   90.00
_cell.angle_gamma   90.00
#
_symmetry.space_group_name_H-M   'P 1'
#
loop_
_entity.id
_entity.type
_entity.pdbx_description
1 polymer ?
#
loop_
_entity_poly.entity_id
_entity_poly.type
_entity_poly.pdbx_seq_one_letter_code
_entity_poly.pdbx_strand_id
1 'polypeptide(L)'
;MITDSSDDCCHGLEPHPLESEIQQHRPQGDLVLQGFERLVNKCFEESDTSLSPGSAGENLSIDPVNFKNALLTRLGSSILPLLQQQLITLSGLFKSSDFLNQPGPKLNLILEIQPSLEDNLDQIQSIIYTLYPEILEEVPSQTNDQHEERAKIFRLHGLGECLDEKLFDYMPDLFRVFSQLIRQLGLSTQRCDHPRNIRHRLNLYSSWSQNAIETTIKWVNGSELDLVQLRWEDQFKDILRTLEHFIDSTHITIHQEIRSRRAAGKSVRDYRSDSILQVAESLIPVIKLSMLFFNKTSNQAMNRKRLPLFTKISSSQLAVVADSALFSNMDLGDFHRILLNIPFARDFSRDDLTSRAQRYKTRMESAMFLIILYFLPGDLPAHHPDKSWYVDWYTAFNQTIFNFIKTVESVSNNGLQL
;
A
#
# COMPACT_ATOMS: atom_id res chain seq x y z
N MET A 1 -40.01 -42.84 66.39
CA MET A 1 -39.75 -42.92 64.94
C MET A 1 -40.57 -41.81 64.31
N ILE A 2 -40.13 -40.55 64.47
CA ILE A 2 -39.16 -39.82 63.63
C ILE A 2 -39.70 -39.64 62.21
N THR A 3 -40.11 -38.40 61.99
CA THR A 3 -40.50 -37.66 60.78
C THR A 3 -39.33 -37.41 59.84
N ASP A 4 -39.62 -37.24 58.54
CA ASP A 4 -38.98 -36.31 57.56
C ASP A 4 -39.61 -36.60 56.19
N SER A 5 -40.25 -35.70 55.41
CA SER A 5 -40.23 -34.23 55.24
C SER A 5 -38.92 -33.62 54.73
N SER A 6 -38.72 -33.71 53.41
CA SER A 6 -38.06 -32.70 52.56
C SER A 6 -38.47 -33.01 51.11
N ASP A 7 -39.21 -32.19 50.35
CA ASP A 7 -39.10 -30.74 50.13
C ASP A 7 -37.64 -30.31 50.11
N ASP A 8 -36.99 -30.59 48.98
CA ASP A 8 -35.77 -29.87 48.61
C ASP A 8 -36.03 -29.13 47.30
N CYS A 9 -36.07 -27.81 47.47
CA CYS A 9 -36.38 -26.79 46.49
C CYS A 9 -35.59 -26.96 45.20
N CYS A 10 -36.28 -26.77 44.07
CA CYS A 10 -35.69 -26.16 42.89
C CYS A 10 -35.19 -24.76 43.26
N HIS A 11 -34.04 -24.66 43.92
CA HIS A 11 -33.26 -23.44 43.91
C HIS A 11 -32.78 -23.26 42.48
N GLY A 12 -33.45 -22.35 41.77
CA GLY A 12 -32.83 -21.68 40.64
C GLY A 12 -31.46 -21.22 41.12
N LEU A 13 -30.41 -21.76 40.49
CA LEU A 13 -29.07 -21.23 40.63
C LEU A 13 -29.18 -19.77 40.20
N GLU A 14 -29.25 -18.85 41.17
CA GLU A 14 -29.06 -17.44 40.89
C GLU A 14 -27.76 -17.34 40.09
N PRO A 15 -27.77 -16.71 38.91
CA PRO A 15 -26.55 -16.55 38.13
C PRO A 15 -25.50 -15.90 39.05
N HIS A 16 -24.28 -16.43 39.01
CA HIS A 16 -23.14 -15.97 39.79
C HIS A 16 -23.12 -14.42 39.80
N PRO A 17 -22.79 -13.71 40.90
CA PRO A 17 -22.89 -12.26 40.98
C PRO A 17 -22.30 -11.51 39.78
N LEU A 18 -21.16 -11.99 39.27
CA LEU A 18 -20.49 -11.51 38.07
C LEU A 18 -21.32 -11.68 36.78
N GLU A 19 -22.07 -12.77 36.65
CA GLU A 19 -22.92 -13.08 35.50
C GLU A 19 -24.21 -12.25 35.51
N SER A 20 -24.77 -11.97 36.70
CA SER A 20 -25.88 -11.03 36.88
C SER A 20 -25.46 -9.58 36.57
N GLU A 21 -24.27 -9.17 37.02
CA GLU A 21 -23.69 -7.85 36.73
C GLU A 21 -23.31 -7.64 35.25
N ILE A 22 -22.93 -8.70 34.52
CA ILE A 22 -22.71 -8.61 33.07
C ILE A 22 -24.05 -8.54 32.32
N GLN A 23 -25.06 -9.27 32.80
CA GLN A 23 -26.38 -9.34 32.17
C GLN A 23 -27.11 -8.00 32.12
N GLN A 24 -27.02 -7.18 33.18
CA GLN A 24 -27.64 -5.84 33.21
C GLN A 24 -27.12 -4.91 32.10
N HIS A 25 -25.91 -5.14 31.58
CA HIS A 25 -25.30 -4.32 30.52
C HIS A 25 -25.60 -4.82 29.11
N ARG A 26 -26.28 -5.96 28.95
CA ARG A 26 -26.61 -6.52 27.62
C ARG A 26 -27.41 -5.59 26.72
N PRO A 27 -28.48 -4.91 27.20
CA PRO A 27 -29.22 -3.96 26.36
C PRO A 27 -28.33 -2.82 25.84
N GLN A 28 -27.41 -2.34 26.68
CA GLN A 28 -26.47 -1.28 26.31
C GLN A 28 -25.43 -1.79 25.31
N GLY A 29 -24.91 -3.00 25.48
CA GLY A 29 -24.01 -3.59 24.49
C GLY A 29 -24.69 -3.91 23.17
N ASP A 30 -25.98 -4.27 23.16
CA ASP A 30 -26.75 -4.42 21.92
C ASP A 30 -26.89 -3.09 21.15
N LEU A 31 -27.06 -1.97 21.86
CA LEU A 31 -27.00 -0.63 21.23
C LEU A 31 -25.63 -0.33 20.62
N VAL A 32 -24.56 -0.69 21.33
CA VAL A 32 -23.18 -0.57 20.81
C VAL A 32 -22.99 -1.40 19.54
N LEU A 33 -23.52 -2.63 19.50
CA LEU A 33 -23.48 -3.48 18.30
C LEU A 33 -24.19 -2.83 17.12
N GLN A 34 -25.39 -2.28 17.32
CA GLN A 34 -26.12 -1.56 16.27
C GLN A 34 -25.33 -0.36 15.76
N GLY A 35 -24.64 0.38 16.65
CA GLY A 35 -23.78 1.48 16.24
C GLY A 35 -22.61 1.04 15.37
N PHE A 36 -21.95 -0.07 15.71
CA PHE A 36 -20.89 -0.61 14.85
C PHE A 36 -21.41 -1.18 13.53
N GLU A 37 -22.61 -1.76 13.52
CA GLU A 37 -23.24 -2.22 12.28
C GLU A 37 -23.56 -1.06 11.33
N ARG A 38 -24.07 0.07 11.86
CA ARG A 38 -24.22 1.30 11.07
C ARG A 38 -22.90 1.79 10.49
N LEU A 39 -21.85 1.85 11.31
CA LEU A 39 -20.51 2.25 10.85
C LEU A 39 -19.94 1.31 9.77
N VAL A 40 -20.20 0.00 9.86
CA VAL A 40 -19.82 -0.97 8.83
C VAL A 40 -20.54 -0.66 7.52
N ASN A 41 -21.86 -0.48 7.56
CA ASN A 41 -22.64 -0.17 6.36
C ASN A 41 -22.18 1.14 5.73
N LYS A 42 -21.85 2.13 6.57
CA LYS A 42 -21.34 3.43 6.13
C LYS A 42 -20.09 3.32 5.26
N CYS A 43 -19.17 2.43 5.61
CA CYS A 43 -17.96 2.20 4.81
C CYS A 43 -18.23 1.59 3.43
N PHE A 44 -19.41 0.98 3.20
CA PHE A 44 -19.84 0.43 1.92
C PHE A 44 -20.87 1.29 1.19
N GLU A 45 -21.41 2.33 1.83
CA GLU A 45 -22.34 3.26 1.20
C GLU A 45 -21.59 4.02 0.10
N GLU A 46 -21.88 3.66 -1.16
CA GLU A 46 -21.81 4.61 -2.25
C GLU A 46 -22.80 5.72 -1.88
N SER A 47 -22.30 6.92 -1.63
CA SER A 47 -23.11 8.10 -1.35
C SER A 47 -24.13 8.25 -2.45
N ASP A 48 -25.39 8.29 -2.03
CA ASP A 48 -26.51 8.52 -2.92
C ASP A 48 -26.22 9.71 -3.85
N THR A 49 -26.31 9.45 -5.15
CA THR A 49 -26.08 10.39 -6.25
C THR A 49 -27.08 11.56 -6.26
N SER A 50 -27.97 11.65 -5.27
CA SER A 50 -29.07 12.61 -5.18
C SER A 50 -28.66 13.96 -4.55
N LEU A 51 -27.45 14.07 -3.98
CA LEU A 51 -26.92 15.32 -3.43
C LEU A 51 -25.70 15.83 -4.20
N SER A 52 -25.65 15.57 -5.50
CA SER A 52 -24.92 16.50 -6.37
C SER A 52 -25.54 17.88 -6.16
N PRO A 53 -24.79 18.94 -5.81
CA PRO A 53 -25.28 20.30 -5.94
C PRO A 53 -25.33 20.60 -7.44
N GLY A 54 -26.29 19.98 -8.13
CA GLY A 54 -26.70 20.38 -9.44
C GLY A 54 -27.34 21.76 -9.30
N SER A 55 -26.73 22.75 -9.94
CA SER A 55 -27.50 23.81 -10.59
C SER A 55 -28.44 24.61 -9.67
N ALA A 56 -28.04 24.93 -8.44
CA ALA A 56 -28.64 26.02 -7.69
C ALA A 56 -27.73 27.24 -7.84
N GLY A 57 -28.09 28.11 -8.78
CA GLY A 57 -27.33 29.31 -9.08
C GLY A 57 -27.23 30.23 -7.87
N GLU A 58 -26.00 30.46 -7.43
CA GLU A 58 -25.54 31.75 -6.94
C GLU A 58 -24.06 31.85 -7.31
N ASN A 59 -23.76 32.79 -8.21
CA ASN A 59 -22.41 33.13 -8.64
C ASN A 59 -21.60 33.66 -7.45
N LEU A 60 -21.00 32.75 -6.68
CA LEU A 60 -19.76 33.03 -6.00
C LEU A 60 -18.67 32.43 -6.89
N SER A 61 -17.91 33.30 -7.55
CA SER A 61 -16.69 32.95 -8.27
C SER A 61 -15.65 32.42 -7.29
N ILE A 62 -15.90 31.27 -6.67
CA ILE A 62 -14.91 30.53 -5.92
C ILE A 62 -14.06 29.86 -6.98
N ASP A 63 -12.79 30.25 -7.05
CA ASP A 63 -11.79 29.55 -7.86
C ASP A 63 -11.86 28.04 -7.50
N PRO A 64 -12.27 27.16 -8.45
CA PRO A 64 -12.44 25.74 -8.20
C PRO A 64 -11.20 25.09 -7.58
N VAL A 65 -10.00 25.58 -7.92
CA VAL A 65 -8.72 25.08 -7.39
C VAL A 65 -8.56 25.45 -5.92
N ASN A 66 -8.86 26.69 -5.54
CA ASN A 66 -8.78 27.12 -4.14
C ASN A 66 -9.78 26.41 -3.25
N PHE A 67 -10.99 26.13 -3.76
CA PHE A 67 -11.98 25.34 -3.04
C PHE A 67 -11.49 23.92 -2.76
N LYS A 68 -10.98 23.22 -3.78
CA LYS A 68 -10.39 21.88 -3.64
C LYS A 68 -9.22 21.87 -2.65
N ASN A 69 -8.32 22.85 -2.76
CA ASN A 69 -7.20 23.00 -1.84
C ASN A 69 -7.64 23.18 -0.38
N ALA A 70 -8.72 23.92 -0.14
CA ALA A 70 -9.30 24.07 1.20
C ALA A 70 -9.88 22.76 1.73
N LEU A 71 -10.61 21.99 0.90
CA LEU A 71 -11.12 20.67 1.28
C LEU A 71 -9.99 19.68 1.62
N LEU A 72 -8.98 19.59 0.75
CA LEU A 72 -7.80 18.74 0.98
C LEU A 72 -7.04 19.16 2.24
N THR A 73 -6.92 20.47 2.49
CA THR A 73 -6.30 20.98 3.72
C THR A 73 -7.09 20.55 4.94
N ARG A 74 -8.42 20.70 4.93
CA ARG A 74 -9.29 20.25 6.04
C ARG A 74 -9.19 18.74 6.25
N LEU A 75 -9.22 17.95 5.18
CA LEU A 75 -9.07 16.49 5.21
C LEU A 75 -7.79 16.08 5.93
N GLY A 76 -6.65 16.63 5.49
CA GLY A 76 -5.33 16.27 6.01
C GLY A 76 -4.98 16.84 7.39
N SER A 77 -5.61 17.94 7.81
CA SER A 77 -5.25 18.64 9.06
C SER A 77 -6.20 18.37 10.23
N SER A 78 -7.44 17.97 9.97
CA SER A 78 -8.47 17.83 11.01
C SER A 78 -9.26 16.53 10.94
N ILE A 79 -9.79 16.17 9.78
CA ILE A 79 -10.70 15.03 9.60
C ILE A 79 -9.97 13.70 9.80
N LEU A 80 -8.87 13.47 9.06
CA LEU A 80 -8.07 12.24 9.19
C LEU A 80 -7.40 12.10 10.57
N PRO A 81 -6.80 13.16 11.16
CA PRO A 81 -6.29 13.08 12.54
C PRO A 81 -7.38 12.77 13.57
N LEU A 82 -8.58 13.36 13.44
CA LEU A 82 -9.70 13.05 14.34
C LEU A 82 -10.10 11.57 14.22
N LEU A 83 -10.19 11.05 12.99
CA LEU A 83 -10.48 9.64 12.75
C LEU A 83 -9.44 8.75 13.42
N GLN A 84 -8.17 9.11 13.29
CA GLN A 84 -7.07 8.39 13.92
C GLN A 84 -7.25 8.29 15.44
N GLN A 85 -7.52 9.41 16.10
CA GLN A 85 -7.71 9.49 17.55
C GLN A 85 -8.93 8.71 18.03
N GLN A 86 -10.04 8.78 17.30
CA GLN A 86 -11.26 8.01 17.60
C GLN A 86 -10.97 6.50 17.58
N LEU A 87 -10.27 6.01 16.54
CA LEU A 87 -9.90 4.60 16.42
C LEU A 87 -8.86 4.14 17.45
N ILE A 88 -7.89 4.98 17.80
CA ILE A 88 -6.93 4.68 18.87
C ILE A 88 -7.68 4.53 20.19
N THR A 89 -8.59 5.45 20.49
CA THR A 89 -9.39 5.44 21.71
C THR A 89 -10.23 4.16 21.80
N LEU A 90 -11.01 3.84 20.77
CA LEU A 90 -11.81 2.61 20.71
C LEU A 90 -10.93 1.36 20.87
N SER A 91 -9.84 1.26 20.11
CA SER A 91 -8.91 0.13 20.21
C SER A 91 -8.30 0.00 21.62
N GLY A 92 -7.98 1.12 22.26
CA GLY A 92 -7.46 1.18 23.63
C GLY A 92 -8.45 0.66 24.66
N LEU A 93 -9.73 1.02 24.54
CA LEU A 93 -10.79 0.51 25.41
C LEU A 93 -10.83 -1.02 25.40
N PHE A 94 -10.85 -1.61 24.21
CA PHE A 94 -10.89 -3.06 24.06
C PHE A 94 -9.59 -3.77 24.44
N LYS A 95 -8.42 -3.12 24.33
CA LYS A 95 -7.11 -3.67 24.75
C LYS A 95 -6.92 -3.70 26.26
N SER A 96 -7.63 -2.85 27.01
CA SER A 96 -7.61 -2.87 28.48
C SER A 96 -8.12 -4.22 29.00
N SER A 97 -7.33 -4.89 29.84
CA SER A 97 -7.74 -6.10 30.57
C SER A 97 -8.95 -5.88 31.47
N ASP A 98 -9.19 -4.62 31.85
CA ASP A 98 -10.12 -4.23 32.89
C ASP A 98 -11.48 -3.82 32.30
N PHE A 99 -11.80 -4.23 31.06
CA PHE A 99 -13.08 -3.88 30.42
C PHE A 99 -14.27 -4.28 31.30
N LEU A 100 -14.21 -5.47 31.87
CA LEU A 100 -15.26 -6.01 32.74
C LEU A 100 -15.29 -5.40 34.15
N ASN A 101 -14.28 -4.63 34.55
CA ASN A 101 -14.30 -3.95 35.85
C ASN A 101 -15.25 -2.74 35.84
N GLN A 102 -15.46 -2.12 34.67
CA GLN A 102 -16.34 -0.96 34.48
C GLN A 102 -17.06 -1.02 33.12
N PRO A 103 -17.91 -2.04 32.88
CA PRO A 103 -18.55 -2.26 31.58
C PRO A 103 -19.49 -1.11 31.20
N GLY A 104 -20.35 -0.64 32.11
CA GLY A 104 -21.29 0.46 31.84
C GLY A 104 -20.63 1.76 31.36
N PRO A 105 -19.64 2.32 32.10
CA PRO A 105 -18.91 3.51 31.66
C PRO A 105 -18.17 3.34 30.33
N LYS A 106 -17.56 2.17 30.09
CA LYS A 106 -16.85 1.89 28.83
C LYS A 106 -17.80 1.77 27.64
N LEU A 107 -18.96 1.14 27.83
CA LEU A 107 -20.02 1.09 26.82
C LEU A 107 -20.59 2.49 26.52
N ASN A 108 -20.80 3.32 27.55
CA ASN A 108 -21.24 4.71 27.35
C ASN A 108 -20.23 5.51 26.53
N LEU A 109 -18.94 5.40 26.85
CA LEU A 109 -17.91 6.08 26.08
C LEU A 109 -17.88 5.61 24.61
N ILE A 110 -18.10 4.32 24.34
CA ILE A 110 -18.23 3.82 22.96
C ILE A 110 -19.44 4.45 22.27
N LEU A 111 -20.60 4.51 22.95
CA LEU A 111 -21.81 5.13 22.42
C LEU A 111 -21.64 6.64 22.17
N GLU A 112 -20.83 7.33 22.95
CA GLU A 112 -20.50 8.75 22.73
C GLU A 112 -19.56 8.95 21.53
N ILE A 113 -18.63 8.02 21.29
CA ILE A 113 -17.69 8.09 20.16
C ILE A 113 -18.36 7.76 18.83
N GLN A 114 -19.30 6.80 18.82
CA GLN A 114 -19.91 6.27 17.59
C GLN A 114 -20.55 7.35 16.68
N PRO A 115 -21.41 8.27 17.17
CA PRO A 115 -21.99 9.33 16.34
C PRO A 115 -20.93 10.28 15.76
N SER A 116 -19.96 10.69 16.59
CA SER A 116 -18.87 11.56 16.12
C SER A 116 -17.97 10.88 15.09
N LEU A 117 -17.84 9.55 15.16
CA LEU A 117 -17.12 8.76 14.16
C LEU A 117 -17.92 8.64 12.87
N GLU A 118 -19.23 8.44 12.96
CA GLU A 118 -20.16 8.42 11.82
C GLU A 118 -20.11 9.75 11.05
N ASP A 119 -20.27 10.89 11.74
CA ASP A 119 -20.16 12.23 11.17
C ASP A 119 -18.81 12.49 10.49
N ASN A 120 -17.73 11.87 10.99
CA ASN A 120 -16.40 12.03 10.43
C ASN A 120 -16.24 11.22 9.13
N LEU A 121 -16.80 10.01 9.08
CA LEU A 121 -16.85 9.20 7.85
C LEU A 121 -17.70 9.90 6.78
N ASP A 122 -18.84 10.50 7.16
CA ASP A 122 -19.67 11.32 6.28
C ASP A 122 -18.89 12.49 5.65
N GLN A 123 -18.08 13.18 6.46
CA GLN A 123 -17.24 14.27 5.96
C GLN A 123 -16.17 13.78 4.99
N ILE A 124 -15.55 12.63 5.24
CA ILE A 124 -14.56 12.03 4.32
C ILE A 124 -15.23 11.69 3.00
N GLN A 125 -16.37 10.99 3.05
CA GLN A 125 -17.15 10.63 1.86
C GLN A 125 -17.55 11.88 1.08
N SER A 126 -18.19 12.87 1.71
CA SER A 126 -18.59 14.12 1.06
C SER A 126 -17.43 14.84 0.35
N ILE A 127 -16.24 14.84 0.96
CA ILE A 127 -15.03 15.39 0.33
C ILE A 127 -14.63 14.58 -0.90
N ILE A 128 -14.62 13.25 -0.82
CA ILE A 128 -14.32 12.37 -1.96
C ILE A 128 -15.31 12.62 -3.11
N TYR A 129 -16.62 12.66 -2.83
CA TYR A 129 -17.65 12.90 -3.86
C TYR A 129 -17.47 14.24 -4.56
N THR A 130 -17.07 15.26 -3.79
CA THR A 130 -16.77 16.58 -4.35
C THR A 130 -15.54 16.58 -5.27
N LEU A 131 -14.63 15.63 -5.09
CA LEU A 131 -13.39 15.46 -5.88
C LEU A 131 -13.50 14.38 -6.97
N TYR A 132 -14.62 13.64 -7.03
CA TYR A 132 -14.79 12.44 -7.86
C TYR A 132 -14.80 12.66 -9.37
N PRO A 133 -15.40 13.75 -9.92
CA PRO A 133 -15.34 14.02 -11.36
C PRO A 133 -13.91 14.03 -11.89
N GLU A 134 -12.98 14.52 -11.08
CA GLU A 134 -11.56 14.51 -11.38
C GLU A 134 -10.94 13.12 -11.19
N ILE A 135 -11.26 12.38 -10.11
CA ILE A 135 -10.72 11.01 -9.90
C ILE A 135 -10.97 10.10 -11.12
N LEU A 136 -12.08 10.30 -11.83
CA LEU A 136 -12.43 9.55 -13.04
C LEU A 136 -11.65 9.96 -14.30
N GLU A 137 -10.95 11.09 -14.32
CA GLU A 137 -10.07 11.46 -15.43
C GLU A 137 -8.81 10.59 -15.42
N GLU A 138 -8.50 9.96 -16.55
CA GLU A 138 -7.30 9.14 -16.70
C GLU A 138 -6.03 9.99 -16.51
N VAL A 139 -5.34 9.77 -15.37
CA VAL A 139 -4.03 10.37 -15.01
C VAL A 139 -3.01 10.42 -16.16
N PRO A 140 -2.89 9.39 -17.04
CA PRO A 140 -1.94 9.42 -18.16
C PRO A 140 -2.15 10.57 -19.15
N SER A 141 -3.35 11.16 -19.22
CA SER A 141 -3.70 12.19 -20.21
C SER A 141 -3.47 13.62 -19.71
N GLN A 142 -3.33 13.83 -18.39
CA GLN A 142 -3.27 15.19 -17.85
C GLN A 142 -1.84 15.75 -17.87
N THR A 143 -1.61 16.67 -18.81
CA THR A 143 -0.30 17.32 -19.02
C THR A 143 -0.30 18.80 -18.67
N ASN A 144 -1.44 19.41 -18.32
CA ASN A 144 -1.60 20.87 -18.21
C ASN A 144 -1.99 21.37 -16.81
N ASP A 145 -1.72 20.58 -15.77
CA ASP A 145 -2.08 20.86 -14.37
C ASP A 145 -0.90 21.31 -13.50
N GLN A 146 0.19 21.83 -14.09
CA GLN A 146 1.44 22.17 -13.39
C GLN A 146 1.28 23.27 -12.32
N HIS A 147 0.12 23.92 -12.26
CA HIS A 147 -0.17 25.03 -11.35
C HIS A 147 -1.28 24.71 -10.35
N GLU A 148 -1.79 23.48 -10.35
CA GLU A 148 -2.94 23.07 -9.52
C GLU A 148 -2.53 22.55 -8.13
N GLU A 149 -1.23 22.46 -7.85
CA GLU A 149 -0.68 22.12 -6.52
C GLU A 149 -1.31 20.86 -5.89
N ARG A 150 -2.15 20.98 -4.84
CA ARG A 150 -2.80 19.83 -4.20
C ARG A 150 -3.90 19.22 -5.06
N ALA A 151 -4.50 20.00 -5.95
CA ALA A 151 -5.61 19.60 -6.81
C ALA A 151 -5.16 18.87 -8.09
N LYS A 152 -3.85 18.70 -8.32
CA LYS A 152 -3.32 17.88 -9.41
C LYS A 152 -3.96 16.50 -9.43
N ILE A 153 -4.30 16.03 -10.63
CA ILE A 153 -5.05 14.77 -10.79
C ILE A 153 -4.31 13.56 -10.23
N PHE A 154 -2.98 13.53 -10.34
CA PHE A 154 -2.14 12.51 -9.74
C PHE A 154 -2.36 12.40 -8.21
N ARG A 155 -2.50 13.54 -7.52
CA ARG A 155 -2.72 13.56 -6.08
C ARG A 155 -4.13 13.13 -5.73
N LEU A 156 -5.13 13.57 -6.50
CA LEU A 156 -6.52 13.17 -6.28
C LEU A 156 -6.74 11.68 -6.52
N HIS A 157 -6.20 11.14 -7.62
CA HIS A 157 -6.29 9.71 -7.93
C HIS A 157 -5.65 8.85 -6.84
N GLY A 158 -4.40 9.14 -6.45
CA GLY A 158 -3.76 8.37 -5.37
C GLY A 158 -4.39 8.60 -3.98
N LEU A 159 -5.12 9.70 -3.78
CA LEU A 159 -5.94 9.89 -2.58
C LEU A 159 -7.14 8.94 -2.59
N GLY A 160 -7.79 8.78 -3.74
CA GLY A 160 -8.84 7.78 -3.96
C GLY A 160 -8.34 6.38 -3.61
N GLU A 161 -7.22 5.95 -4.17
CA GLU A 161 -6.59 4.65 -3.84
C GLU A 161 -6.31 4.50 -2.33
N CYS A 162 -5.79 5.54 -1.67
CA CYS A 162 -5.51 5.48 -0.23
C CYS A 162 -6.79 5.35 0.61
N LEU A 163 -7.89 5.94 0.16
CA LEU A 163 -9.17 5.91 0.87
C LEU A 163 -9.92 4.61 0.57
N ASP A 164 -10.15 4.30 -0.70
CA ASP A 164 -11.00 3.20 -1.14
C ASP A 164 -10.32 1.84 -0.97
N GLU A 165 -9.08 1.69 -1.45
CA GLU A 165 -8.39 0.39 -1.45
C GLU A 165 -7.72 0.06 -0.11
N LYS A 166 -7.62 1.03 0.82
CA LYS A 166 -6.97 0.81 2.13
C LYS A 166 -7.87 1.18 3.29
N LEU A 167 -8.25 2.46 3.42
CA LEU A 167 -8.98 2.90 4.62
C LEU A 167 -10.35 2.23 4.74
N PHE A 168 -11.17 2.34 3.68
CA PHE A 168 -12.52 1.78 3.64
C PHE A 168 -12.53 0.25 3.49
N ASP A 169 -11.44 -0.37 3.02
CA ASP A 169 -11.29 -1.83 3.03
C ASP A 169 -11.08 -2.39 4.45
N TYR A 170 -10.22 -1.76 5.27
CA TYR A 170 -9.87 -2.29 6.59
C TYR A 170 -10.85 -1.92 7.71
N MET A 171 -11.50 -0.76 7.62
CA MET A 171 -12.37 -0.22 8.66
C MET A 171 -13.60 -1.09 9.00
N PRO A 172 -14.35 -1.63 8.02
CA PRO A 172 -15.45 -2.56 8.27
C PRO A 172 -15.04 -3.74 9.14
N ASP A 173 -13.87 -4.32 8.87
CA ASP A 173 -13.37 -5.46 9.60
C ASP A 173 -12.97 -5.10 11.03
N LEU A 174 -12.40 -3.92 11.25
CA LEU A 174 -12.13 -3.41 12.59
C LEU A 174 -13.42 -3.25 13.42
N PHE A 175 -14.47 -2.67 12.84
CA PHE A 175 -15.77 -2.51 13.51
C PHE A 175 -16.46 -3.84 13.79
N ARG A 176 -16.36 -4.82 12.87
CA ARG A 176 -16.82 -6.20 13.10
C ARG A 176 -16.06 -6.85 14.26
N VAL A 177 -14.76 -6.61 14.39
CA VAL A 177 -13.97 -7.11 15.51
C VAL A 177 -14.41 -6.49 16.84
N PHE A 178 -14.69 -5.18 16.89
CA PHE A 178 -15.26 -4.56 18.09
C PHE A 178 -16.60 -5.19 18.48
N SER A 179 -17.47 -5.43 17.51
CA SER A 179 -18.75 -6.12 17.73
C SER A 179 -18.57 -7.53 18.29
N GLN A 180 -17.61 -8.29 17.74
CA GLN A 180 -17.30 -9.64 18.21
C GLN A 180 -16.73 -9.65 19.64
N LEU A 181 -15.96 -8.63 20.03
CA LEU A 181 -15.44 -8.48 21.39
C LEU A 181 -16.56 -8.22 22.39
N ILE A 182 -17.53 -7.36 22.08
CA ILE A 182 -18.71 -7.13 22.94
C ILE A 182 -19.48 -8.43 23.17
N ARG A 183 -19.71 -9.21 22.09
CA ARG A 183 -20.34 -10.54 22.20
C ARG A 183 -19.51 -11.53 23.01
N GLN A 184 -18.18 -11.54 22.83
CA GLN A 184 -17.26 -12.43 23.57
C GLN A 184 -17.25 -12.11 25.07
N LEU A 185 -17.40 -10.84 25.44
CA LEU A 185 -17.47 -10.38 26.83
C LEU A 185 -18.82 -10.69 27.50
N GLY A 186 -19.79 -11.26 26.79
CA GLY A 186 -21.13 -11.56 27.31
C GLY A 186 -22.02 -10.33 27.50
N LEU A 187 -21.59 -9.17 26.98
CA LEU A 187 -22.25 -7.87 27.08
C LEU A 187 -23.32 -7.66 26.00
N SER A 188 -23.74 -8.71 25.30
CA SER A 188 -24.81 -8.68 24.31
C SER A 188 -25.77 -9.86 24.53
N THR A 189 -27.00 -9.72 24.06
CA THR A 189 -27.95 -10.85 23.97
C THR A 189 -27.55 -11.86 22.89
N GLN A 190 -26.76 -11.43 21.90
CA GLN A 190 -26.27 -12.26 20.80
C GLN A 190 -24.99 -13.00 21.19
N ARG A 191 -24.90 -14.29 20.85
CA ARG A 191 -23.69 -15.09 21.09
C ARG A 191 -22.62 -14.84 20.03
N CYS A 192 -21.36 -15.06 20.41
CA CYS A 192 -20.24 -14.96 19.48
C CYS A 192 -20.00 -16.32 18.80
N ASP A 193 -20.24 -16.40 17.49
CA ASP A 193 -20.13 -17.66 16.74
C ASP A 193 -18.67 -18.12 16.53
N HIS A 194 -17.68 -17.20 16.63
CA HIS A 194 -16.29 -17.46 16.28
C HIS A 194 -15.28 -16.76 17.22
N PRO A 195 -15.06 -17.27 18.45
CA PRO A 195 -14.26 -16.58 19.48
C PRO A 195 -12.73 -16.67 19.29
N ARG A 196 -12.22 -17.43 18.31
CA ARG A 196 -10.78 -17.66 18.17
C ARG A 196 -10.08 -16.45 17.53
N ASN A 197 -8.92 -16.11 18.08
CA ASN A 197 -7.98 -15.11 17.54
C ASN A 197 -8.53 -13.67 17.45
N ILE A 198 -9.65 -13.34 18.12
CA ILE A 198 -10.23 -11.98 18.07
C ILE A 198 -9.22 -10.92 18.54
N ARG A 199 -8.42 -11.21 19.58
CA ARG A 199 -7.36 -10.30 20.06
C ARG A 199 -6.29 -10.04 19.00
N HIS A 200 -5.89 -11.08 18.27
CA HIS A 200 -4.92 -10.97 17.19
C HIS A 200 -5.49 -10.15 16.03
N ARG A 201 -6.75 -10.42 15.63
CA ARG A 201 -7.46 -9.65 14.60
C ARG A 201 -7.62 -8.18 15.00
N LEU A 202 -7.95 -7.88 16.25
CA LEU A 202 -7.98 -6.50 16.76
C LEU A 202 -6.64 -5.82 16.53
N ASN A 203 -5.53 -6.44 16.95
CA ASN A 203 -4.21 -5.85 16.75
C ASN A 203 -3.88 -5.66 15.27
N LEU A 204 -4.23 -6.64 14.42
CA LEU A 204 -3.98 -6.60 12.99
C LEU A 204 -4.75 -5.46 12.30
N TYR A 205 -6.08 -5.45 12.41
CA TYR A 205 -6.91 -4.43 11.76
C TYR A 205 -6.71 -3.04 12.38
N SER A 206 -6.51 -2.93 13.70
CA SER A 206 -6.11 -1.64 14.28
C SER A 206 -4.80 -1.16 13.65
N SER A 207 -3.79 -2.03 13.49
CA SER A 207 -2.51 -1.62 12.87
C SER A 207 -2.69 -1.22 11.41
N TRP A 208 -3.49 -1.96 10.64
CA TRP A 208 -3.76 -1.66 9.24
C TRP A 208 -4.52 -0.36 9.05
N SER A 209 -5.62 -0.14 9.79
CA SER A 209 -6.37 1.12 9.74
C SER A 209 -5.51 2.31 10.15
N GLN A 210 -4.67 2.17 11.18
CA GLN A 210 -3.76 3.24 11.60
C GLN A 210 -2.73 3.56 10.52
N ASN A 211 -2.09 2.54 9.94
CA ASN A 211 -1.14 2.73 8.85
C ASN A 211 -1.79 3.33 7.60
N ALA A 212 -3.02 2.94 7.27
CA ALA A 212 -3.81 3.51 6.18
C ALA A 212 -4.04 5.01 6.42
N ILE A 213 -4.53 5.40 7.60
CA ILE A 213 -4.77 6.81 7.93
C ILE A 213 -3.46 7.62 7.87
N GLU A 214 -2.37 7.12 8.45
CA GLU A 214 -1.07 7.80 8.40
C GLU A 214 -0.58 7.96 6.95
N THR A 215 -0.76 6.95 6.12
CA THR A 215 -0.42 7.00 4.70
C THR A 215 -1.28 8.03 3.97
N THR A 216 -2.59 8.07 4.21
CA THR A 216 -3.49 9.07 3.62
C THR A 216 -3.13 10.49 4.08
N ILE A 217 -2.79 10.70 5.36
CA ILE A 217 -2.34 12.00 5.86
C ILE A 217 -1.04 12.42 5.16
N LYS A 218 -0.06 11.50 5.03
CA LYS A 218 1.17 11.74 4.28
C LYS A 218 0.87 12.02 2.81
N TRP A 219 -0.11 11.35 2.22
CA TRP A 219 -0.48 11.58 0.83
C TRP A 219 -1.07 12.97 0.60
N VAL A 220 -1.96 13.41 1.48
CA VAL A 220 -2.59 14.74 1.39
C VAL A 220 -1.57 15.85 1.62
N ASN A 221 -0.67 15.69 2.60
CA ASN A 221 0.21 16.77 3.07
C ASN A 221 1.66 16.69 2.56
N GLY A 222 2.07 15.57 1.97
CA GLY A 222 3.44 15.30 1.57
C GLY A 222 3.86 16.02 0.30
N SER A 223 5.16 16.21 0.14
CA SER A 223 5.72 16.73 -1.11
C SER A 223 5.50 15.73 -2.25
N GLU A 224 5.49 16.22 -3.49
CA GLU A 224 5.39 15.35 -4.65
C GLU A 224 6.47 14.26 -4.69
N LEU A 225 7.67 14.54 -4.17
CA LEU A 225 8.72 13.54 -4.07
C LEU A 225 8.38 12.47 -3.01
N ASP A 226 7.84 12.87 -1.86
CA ASP A 226 7.41 11.92 -0.84
C ASP A 226 6.30 11.00 -1.40
N LEU A 227 5.38 11.54 -2.20
CA LEU A 227 4.30 10.74 -2.82
C LEU A 227 4.82 9.70 -3.81
N VAL A 228 5.74 10.12 -4.68
CA VAL A 228 6.43 9.24 -5.62
C VAL A 228 7.13 8.10 -4.85
N GLN A 229 7.83 8.42 -3.76
CA GLN A 229 8.56 7.45 -2.95
C GLN A 229 7.63 6.48 -2.22
N LEU A 230 6.48 6.94 -1.73
CA LEU A 230 5.49 6.07 -1.09
C LEU A 230 5.03 4.93 -2.02
N ARG A 231 4.93 5.18 -3.34
CA ARG A 231 4.60 4.13 -4.32
C ARG A 231 5.73 3.13 -4.57
N TRP A 232 6.97 3.47 -4.21
CA TRP A 232 8.12 2.60 -4.44
C TRP A 232 8.36 1.59 -3.33
N GLU A 233 7.98 1.89 -2.08
CA GLU A 233 8.34 1.10 -0.89
C GLU A 233 7.93 -0.38 -1.00
N ASP A 234 6.71 -0.65 -1.49
CA ASP A 234 6.21 -2.02 -1.65
C ASP A 234 6.95 -2.77 -2.77
N GLN A 235 7.35 -2.07 -3.83
CA GLN A 235 8.01 -2.64 -5.00
C GLN A 235 9.45 -3.08 -4.70
N PHE A 236 10.13 -2.41 -3.77
CA PHE A 236 11.52 -2.74 -3.43
C PHE A 236 11.71 -4.14 -2.89
N LYS A 237 10.77 -4.63 -2.08
CA LYS A 237 10.85 -5.99 -1.54
C LYS A 237 10.81 -7.02 -2.66
N ASP A 238 9.99 -6.81 -3.67
CA ASP A 238 9.83 -7.75 -4.78
C ASP A 238 10.97 -7.67 -5.79
N ILE A 239 11.49 -6.46 -6.06
CA ILE A 239 12.70 -6.29 -6.88
C ILE A 239 13.91 -6.95 -6.19
N LEU A 240 14.04 -6.80 -4.87
CA LEU A 240 15.10 -7.44 -4.08
C LEU A 240 15.01 -8.96 -4.13
N ARG A 241 13.81 -9.53 -3.93
CA ARG A 241 13.57 -10.98 -4.09
C ARG A 241 13.96 -11.43 -5.50
N THR A 242 13.56 -10.68 -6.52
CA THR A 242 13.91 -11.01 -7.92
C THR A 242 15.43 -11.05 -8.10
N LEU A 243 16.16 -10.08 -7.54
CA LEU A 243 17.62 -10.06 -7.55
C LEU A 243 18.22 -11.30 -6.84
N GLU A 244 17.73 -11.64 -5.66
CA GLU A 244 18.17 -12.81 -4.89
C GLU A 244 17.96 -14.10 -5.70
N HIS A 245 16.79 -14.26 -6.33
CA HIS A 245 16.50 -15.39 -7.19
C HIS A 245 17.46 -15.52 -8.39
N PHE A 246 17.82 -14.40 -9.03
CA PHE A 246 18.83 -14.40 -10.09
C PHE A 246 20.21 -14.80 -9.56
N ILE A 247 20.64 -14.26 -8.41
CA ILE A 247 21.91 -14.58 -7.78
C ILE A 247 21.97 -16.07 -7.40
N ASP A 248 20.95 -16.58 -6.71
CA ASP A 248 20.91 -17.98 -6.27
C ASP A 248 20.89 -18.94 -7.45
N SER A 249 20.09 -18.64 -8.48
CA SER A 249 20.00 -19.48 -9.67
C SER A 249 21.33 -19.58 -10.42
N THR A 250 22.11 -18.50 -10.45
CA THR A 250 23.44 -18.50 -11.10
C THR A 250 24.48 -19.22 -10.23
N HIS A 251 24.47 -19.04 -8.91
CA HIS A 251 25.41 -19.71 -7.99
C HIS A 251 25.15 -21.21 -7.79
N ILE A 252 23.88 -21.65 -7.72
CA ILE A 252 23.52 -23.07 -7.56
C ILE A 252 24.07 -23.88 -8.73
N THR A 253 23.99 -23.35 -9.95
CA THR A 253 24.49 -24.06 -11.13
C THR A 253 26.02 -24.13 -11.17
N ILE A 254 26.76 -23.09 -10.75
CA ILE A 254 28.22 -23.15 -10.60
C ILE A 254 28.64 -24.28 -9.64
N HIS A 255 27.97 -24.40 -8.49
CA HIS A 255 28.26 -25.47 -7.53
C HIS A 255 27.86 -26.86 -8.03
N GLN A 256 26.81 -26.98 -8.83
CA GLN A 256 26.38 -28.24 -9.43
C GLN A 256 27.29 -28.66 -10.59
N GLU A 257 27.76 -27.75 -11.44
CA GLU A 257 28.78 -28.03 -12.48
C GLU A 257 30.09 -28.52 -11.86
N ILE A 258 30.56 -27.90 -10.78
CA ILE A 258 31.78 -28.32 -10.08
C ILE A 258 31.60 -29.73 -9.47
N ARG A 259 30.39 -30.08 -9.01
CA ARG A 259 30.08 -31.41 -8.46
C ARG A 259 29.84 -32.46 -9.54
N SER A 260 29.18 -32.13 -10.65
CA SER A 260 28.90 -33.07 -11.75
C SER A 260 30.15 -33.42 -12.55
N ARG A 261 31.08 -32.46 -12.75
CA ARG A 261 32.42 -32.75 -13.30
C ARG A 261 33.23 -33.72 -12.44
N ARG A 262 32.96 -33.80 -11.13
CA ARG A 262 33.56 -34.78 -10.20
C ARG A 262 32.80 -36.12 -10.17
N ALA A 263 31.53 -36.15 -10.59
CA ALA A 263 30.67 -37.32 -10.58
C ALA A 263 30.24 -37.67 -12.01
N ALA A 264 31.20 -38.11 -12.83
CA ALA A 264 30.90 -38.68 -14.14
C ALA A 264 30.15 -40.01 -13.96
N GLY A 265 28.82 -39.97 -14.06
CA GLY A 265 27.99 -41.17 -14.06
C GLY A 265 26.55 -40.93 -13.62
N LYS A 266 25.70 -40.57 -14.59
CA LYS A 266 24.23 -40.66 -14.55
C LYS A 266 23.51 -39.82 -13.47
N SER A 267 23.07 -38.63 -13.89
CA SER A 267 21.74 -38.15 -13.47
C SER A 267 21.14 -37.30 -14.59
N VAL A 268 19.98 -37.73 -15.10
CA VAL A 268 19.12 -36.95 -15.98
C VAL A 268 18.22 -36.10 -15.06
N ARG A 269 18.48 -34.79 -14.95
CA ARG A 269 17.52 -33.76 -14.49
C ARG A 269 18.05 -32.35 -14.70
N ASP A 270 17.20 -31.50 -15.30
CA ASP A 270 17.25 -30.03 -15.44
C ASP A 270 18.61 -29.38 -15.73
N TYR A 271 19.17 -29.65 -16.91
CA TYR A 271 20.28 -28.84 -17.41
C TYR A 271 19.73 -27.59 -18.10
N ARG A 272 19.62 -26.49 -17.36
CA ARG A 272 19.49 -25.17 -17.97
C ARG A 272 20.74 -24.89 -18.77
N SER A 273 20.60 -24.50 -20.03
CA SER A 273 21.76 -24.23 -20.89
C SER A 273 22.63 -23.11 -20.31
N ASP A 274 23.96 -23.28 -20.31
CA ASP A 274 24.97 -22.27 -19.90
C ASP A 274 24.71 -20.90 -20.55
N SER A 275 24.24 -20.94 -21.80
CA SER A 275 23.67 -19.84 -22.58
C SER A 275 22.62 -18.99 -21.83
N ILE A 276 21.59 -19.61 -21.24
CA ILE A 276 20.55 -18.89 -20.47
C ILE A 276 21.16 -18.29 -19.21
N LEU A 277 22.05 -19.03 -18.54
CA LEU A 277 22.70 -18.57 -17.33
C LEU A 277 23.55 -17.33 -17.60
N GLN A 278 24.28 -17.31 -18.72
CA GLN A 278 25.05 -16.14 -19.14
C GLN A 278 24.15 -14.90 -19.36
N VAL A 279 22.98 -15.08 -19.99
CA VAL A 279 21.99 -14.00 -20.15
C VAL A 279 21.46 -13.55 -18.79
N ALA A 280 21.10 -14.48 -17.91
CA ALA A 280 20.61 -14.19 -16.56
C ALA A 280 21.66 -13.44 -15.70
N GLU A 281 22.92 -13.85 -15.75
CA GLU A 281 24.04 -13.19 -15.07
C GLU A 281 24.23 -11.75 -15.55
N SER A 282 24.09 -11.52 -16.87
CA SER A 282 24.24 -10.18 -17.45
C SER A 282 23.12 -9.21 -17.04
N LEU A 283 21.99 -9.70 -16.53
CA LEU A 283 20.89 -8.87 -16.02
C LEU A 283 21.11 -8.43 -14.55
N ILE A 284 21.90 -9.16 -13.76
CA ILE A 284 22.16 -8.84 -12.35
C ILE A 284 22.67 -7.40 -12.15
N PRO A 285 23.66 -6.90 -12.92
CA PRO A 285 24.11 -5.51 -12.82
C PRO A 285 23.01 -4.49 -13.13
N VAL A 286 22.11 -4.79 -14.06
CA VAL A 286 20.98 -3.93 -14.43
C VAL A 286 20.03 -3.77 -13.23
N ILE A 287 19.64 -4.90 -12.60
CA ILE A 287 18.77 -4.90 -11.42
C ILE A 287 19.42 -4.12 -10.27
N LYS A 288 20.71 -4.36 -10.02
CA LYS A 288 21.46 -3.66 -8.96
C LYS A 288 21.50 -2.15 -9.19
N LEU A 289 21.73 -1.70 -10.42
CA LEU A 289 21.75 -0.27 -10.74
C LEU A 289 20.36 0.36 -10.62
N SER A 290 19.29 -0.35 -11.00
CA SER A 290 17.92 0.13 -10.77
C SER A 290 17.61 0.29 -9.28
N MET A 291 17.97 -0.69 -8.45
CA MET A 291 17.85 -0.55 -6.99
C MET A 291 18.69 0.61 -6.44
N LEU A 292 19.92 0.79 -6.95
CA LEU A 292 20.79 1.87 -6.52
C LEU A 292 20.18 3.25 -6.82
N PHE A 293 19.53 3.40 -7.98
CA PHE A 293 18.77 4.60 -8.34
C PHE A 293 17.64 4.88 -7.37
N PHE A 294 16.78 3.90 -7.13
CA PHE A 294 15.67 4.10 -6.22
C PHE A 294 16.12 4.38 -4.78
N ASN A 295 17.17 3.70 -4.30
CA ASN A 295 17.74 3.94 -2.98
C ASN A 295 18.35 5.34 -2.88
N LYS A 296 19.12 5.78 -3.90
CA LYS A 296 19.69 7.13 -3.92
C LYS A 296 18.59 8.19 -3.84
N THR A 297 17.50 8.00 -4.59
CA THR A 297 16.37 8.94 -4.60
C THR A 297 15.55 8.91 -3.31
N SER A 298 15.34 7.72 -2.73
CA SER A 298 14.56 7.57 -1.50
C SER A 298 15.30 8.07 -0.25
N ASN A 299 16.64 7.99 -0.25
CA ASN A 299 17.45 8.39 0.89
C ASN A 299 17.36 9.90 1.18
N GLN A 300 17.34 10.24 2.48
CA GLN A 300 17.38 11.62 3.01
C GLN A 300 18.61 12.45 2.56
N ALA A 301 19.54 11.85 1.82
CA ALA A 301 20.73 12.50 1.27
C ALA A 301 20.39 13.58 0.24
N MET A 302 19.27 13.45 -0.50
CA MET A 302 18.70 14.60 -1.19
C MET A 302 18.13 15.51 -0.12
N ASN A 303 18.72 16.69 0.08
CA ASN A 303 18.37 17.67 1.12
C ASN A 303 16.86 17.97 1.18
N ARG A 304 16.06 17.11 1.82
CA ARG A 304 14.58 17.18 1.84
C ARG A 304 14.08 18.53 2.35
N LYS A 305 14.88 19.17 3.21
CA LYS A 305 14.61 20.52 3.76
C LYS A 305 14.56 21.64 2.71
N ARG A 306 14.99 21.39 1.47
CA ARG A 306 15.01 22.39 0.38
C ARG A 306 14.09 22.07 -0.79
N LEU A 307 13.36 20.95 -0.74
CA LEU A 307 12.47 20.57 -1.83
C LEU A 307 11.12 21.26 -1.67
N PRO A 308 10.56 21.84 -2.75
CA PRO A 308 9.25 22.46 -2.70
C PRO A 308 8.18 21.39 -2.49
N LEU A 309 7.09 21.76 -1.82
CA LEU A 309 5.93 20.89 -1.64
C LEU A 309 5.29 20.51 -2.99
N PHE A 310 5.27 21.47 -3.92
CA PHE A 310 4.79 21.32 -5.28
C PHE A 310 5.85 21.79 -6.27
N THR A 311 6.07 21.02 -7.32
CA THR A 311 6.93 21.37 -8.45
C THR A 311 6.07 21.69 -9.67
N LYS A 312 6.72 22.14 -10.76
CA LYS A 312 6.05 22.37 -12.06
C LYS A 312 5.95 21.11 -12.92
N ILE A 313 6.15 19.93 -12.34
CA ILE A 313 5.87 18.64 -13.01
C ILE A 313 4.35 18.51 -13.24
N SER A 314 3.94 17.92 -14.35
CA SER A 314 2.52 17.57 -14.58
C SER A 314 2.15 16.24 -13.92
N SER A 315 0.85 15.96 -13.77
CA SER A 315 0.38 14.68 -13.23
C SER A 315 0.80 13.45 -14.05
N SER A 316 0.73 13.53 -15.37
CA SER A 316 1.24 12.47 -16.25
C SER A 316 2.73 12.18 -16.03
N GLN A 317 3.55 13.22 -15.87
CA GLN A 317 4.97 13.06 -15.56
C GLN A 317 5.20 12.53 -14.13
N LEU A 318 4.39 12.94 -13.15
CA LEU A 318 4.45 12.35 -11.80
C LEU A 318 4.16 10.87 -11.82
N ALA A 319 3.14 10.43 -12.55
CA ALA A 319 2.81 9.03 -12.72
C ALA A 319 3.98 8.24 -13.32
N VAL A 320 4.67 8.78 -14.34
CA VAL A 320 5.87 8.14 -14.91
C VAL A 320 6.94 7.89 -13.85
N VAL A 321 7.18 8.84 -12.94
CA VAL A 321 8.19 8.68 -11.88
C VAL A 321 7.67 7.74 -10.78
N ALA A 322 6.42 7.91 -10.34
CA ALA A 322 5.83 7.12 -9.26
C ALA A 322 5.71 5.64 -9.63
N ASP A 323 5.27 5.35 -10.85
CA ASP A 323 5.05 3.98 -11.33
C ASP A 323 6.34 3.34 -11.88
N SER A 324 7.46 4.07 -11.91
CA SER A 324 8.73 3.54 -12.41
C SER A 324 9.21 2.30 -11.65
N ALA A 325 9.00 2.24 -10.33
CA ALA A 325 9.33 1.06 -9.53
C ALA A 325 8.38 -0.12 -9.81
N LEU A 326 7.08 0.15 -9.98
CA LEU A 326 6.07 -0.85 -10.33
C LEU A 326 6.38 -1.48 -11.70
N PHE A 327 6.60 -0.65 -12.72
CA PHE A 327 6.96 -1.14 -14.04
C PHE A 327 8.32 -1.83 -14.05
N SER A 328 9.26 -1.39 -13.21
CA SER A 328 10.52 -2.09 -13.06
C SER A 328 10.32 -3.50 -12.50
N ASN A 329 9.51 -3.64 -11.46
CA ASN A 329 9.14 -4.93 -10.89
C ASN A 329 8.50 -5.85 -11.95
N MET A 330 7.50 -5.35 -12.69
CA MET A 330 6.85 -6.13 -13.76
C MET A 330 7.83 -6.57 -14.85
N ASP A 331 8.65 -5.65 -15.37
CA ASP A 331 9.62 -5.95 -16.43
C ASP A 331 10.67 -6.98 -15.94
N LEU A 332 11.15 -6.84 -14.69
CA LEU A 332 12.08 -7.79 -14.08
C LEU A 332 11.44 -9.15 -13.79
N GLY A 333 10.18 -9.18 -13.39
CA GLY A 333 9.39 -10.40 -13.22
C GLY A 333 9.20 -11.14 -14.55
N ASP A 334 9.01 -10.41 -15.64
CA ASP A 334 8.97 -10.98 -16.99
C ASP A 334 10.31 -11.57 -17.40
N PHE A 335 11.42 -10.86 -17.16
CA PHE A 335 12.75 -11.43 -17.37
C PHE A 335 12.99 -12.68 -16.53
N HIS A 336 12.59 -12.66 -15.26
CA HIS A 336 12.70 -13.81 -14.37
C HIS A 336 11.91 -15.00 -14.92
N ARG A 337 10.65 -14.79 -15.34
CA ARG A 337 9.82 -15.84 -15.94
C ARG A 337 10.46 -16.42 -17.20
N ILE A 338 11.00 -15.59 -18.08
CA ILE A 338 11.61 -16.04 -19.34
C ILE A 338 12.93 -16.76 -19.07
N LEU A 339 13.82 -16.20 -18.26
CA LEU A 339 15.19 -16.71 -18.09
C LEU A 339 15.27 -17.83 -17.05
N LEU A 340 14.36 -17.87 -16.07
CA LEU A 340 14.44 -18.84 -14.98
C LEU A 340 13.33 -19.90 -15.00
N ASN A 341 12.24 -19.74 -15.76
CA ASN A 341 11.21 -20.79 -15.87
C ASN A 341 11.26 -21.54 -17.21
N ILE A 342 12.04 -21.08 -18.18
CA ILE A 342 12.21 -21.75 -19.48
C ILE A 342 13.54 -22.54 -19.47
N PRO A 343 13.51 -23.85 -19.76
CA PRO A 343 14.70 -24.70 -19.62
C PRO A 343 15.74 -24.53 -20.74
N PHE A 344 15.35 -24.14 -21.96
CA PHE A 344 16.26 -24.10 -23.12
C PHE A 344 16.33 -22.74 -23.83
N ALA A 345 17.55 -22.33 -24.23
CA ALA A 345 17.78 -21.01 -24.84
C ALA A 345 17.05 -20.79 -26.17
N ARG A 346 16.80 -21.87 -26.91
CA ARG A 346 16.07 -21.83 -28.20
C ARG A 346 14.58 -21.49 -28.04
N ASP A 347 14.06 -21.57 -26.82
CA ASP A 347 12.63 -21.44 -26.53
C ASP A 347 12.24 -19.98 -26.18
N PHE A 348 13.19 -19.04 -26.10
CA PHE A 348 12.90 -17.62 -25.88
C PHE A 348 13.19 -16.76 -27.11
N SER A 349 12.37 -15.73 -27.33
CA SER A 349 12.51 -14.79 -28.47
C SER A 349 13.56 -13.72 -28.15
N ARG A 350 14.60 -13.63 -29.00
CA ARG A 350 15.64 -12.59 -28.91
C ARG A 350 15.05 -11.19 -29.05
N ASP A 351 14.22 -11.01 -30.07
CA ASP A 351 13.61 -9.72 -30.37
C ASP A 351 12.70 -9.27 -29.20
N ASP A 352 12.04 -10.23 -28.53
CA ASP A 352 11.25 -9.96 -27.33
C ASP A 352 12.13 -9.51 -26.16
N LEU A 353 13.22 -10.23 -25.83
CA LEU A 353 14.13 -9.84 -24.75
C LEU A 353 14.81 -8.49 -25.00
N THR A 354 15.26 -8.25 -26.23
CA THR A 354 15.88 -6.97 -26.62
C THR A 354 14.86 -5.83 -26.56
N SER A 355 13.64 -6.04 -27.06
CA SER A 355 12.56 -5.06 -26.98
C SER A 355 12.21 -4.72 -25.53
N ARG A 356 12.10 -5.73 -24.66
CA ARG A 356 11.87 -5.55 -23.22
C ARG A 356 13.00 -4.77 -22.55
N ALA A 357 14.25 -5.08 -22.87
CA ALA A 357 15.40 -4.37 -22.31
C ALA A 357 15.42 -2.89 -22.73
N GLN A 358 15.10 -2.61 -23.99
CA GLN A 358 15.00 -1.23 -24.48
C GLN A 358 13.82 -0.49 -23.82
N ARG A 359 12.67 -1.14 -23.66
CA ARG A 359 11.53 -0.56 -22.95
C ARG A 359 11.86 -0.23 -21.49
N TYR A 360 12.49 -1.18 -20.79
CA TYR A 360 12.94 -1.00 -19.41
C TYR A 360 13.93 0.17 -19.30
N LYS A 361 14.90 0.22 -20.22
CA LYS A 361 15.87 1.31 -20.32
C LYS A 361 15.18 2.66 -20.45
N THR A 362 14.30 2.82 -21.44
CA THR A 362 13.59 4.08 -21.69
C THR A 362 12.81 4.54 -20.47
N ARG A 363 12.09 3.64 -19.78
CA ARG A 363 11.33 3.97 -18.57
C ARG A 363 12.22 4.49 -17.44
N MET A 364 13.32 3.80 -17.18
CA MET A 364 14.29 4.21 -16.14
C MET A 364 14.95 5.55 -16.48
N GLU A 365 15.30 5.76 -17.74
CA GLU A 365 15.86 7.04 -18.22
C GLU A 365 14.85 8.18 -18.06
N SER A 366 13.60 7.99 -18.48
CA SER A 366 12.53 8.97 -18.30
C SER A 366 12.34 9.36 -16.83
N ALA A 367 12.26 8.37 -15.93
CA ALA A 367 12.13 8.62 -14.50
C ALA A 367 13.34 9.42 -13.95
N MET A 368 14.56 9.04 -14.35
CA MET A 368 15.78 9.75 -13.95
C MET A 368 15.79 11.20 -14.43
N PHE A 369 15.46 11.45 -15.71
CA PHE A 369 15.44 12.81 -16.25
C PHE A 369 14.41 13.70 -15.54
N LEU A 370 13.23 13.17 -15.25
CA LEU A 370 12.20 13.89 -14.50
C LEU A 370 12.65 14.20 -13.07
N ILE A 371 13.36 13.28 -12.40
CA ILE A 371 13.94 13.52 -11.07
C ILE A 371 14.96 14.66 -11.11
N ILE A 372 15.89 14.62 -12.06
CA ILE A 372 16.91 15.67 -12.21
C ILE A 372 16.27 17.02 -12.52
N LEU A 373 15.24 17.03 -13.37
CA LEU A 373 14.62 18.26 -13.85
C LEU A 373 13.77 18.96 -12.78
N TYR A 374 12.98 18.22 -12.01
CA TYR A 374 11.98 18.79 -11.12
C TYR A 374 12.32 18.68 -9.63
N PHE A 375 13.13 17.70 -9.24
CA PHE A 375 13.41 17.40 -7.84
C PHE A 375 14.85 17.69 -7.41
N LEU A 376 15.74 18.10 -8.31
CA LEU A 376 17.03 18.68 -7.93
C LEU A 376 16.97 20.21 -7.96
N PRO A 377 17.56 20.91 -6.97
CA PRO A 377 17.62 22.36 -7.01
C PRO A 377 18.35 22.86 -8.28
N GLY A 378 17.72 23.81 -8.98
CA GLY A 378 18.25 24.36 -10.24
C GLY A 378 19.64 25.00 -10.08
N ASP A 379 19.85 25.67 -8.95
CA ASP A 379 21.07 26.43 -8.63
C ASP A 379 22.28 25.54 -8.28
N LEU A 380 22.12 24.21 -8.29
CA LEU A 380 23.24 23.32 -8.03
C LEU A 380 24.30 23.46 -9.13
N PRO A 381 25.59 23.69 -8.78
CA PRO A 381 26.68 23.68 -9.74
C PRO A 381 26.69 22.41 -10.59
N ALA A 382 27.18 22.47 -11.82
CA ALA A 382 27.32 21.29 -12.68
C ALA A 382 28.13 20.17 -12.00
N HIS A 383 29.11 20.53 -11.17
CA HIS A 383 29.94 19.62 -10.38
C HIS A 383 29.34 19.23 -9.02
N HIS A 384 28.06 19.52 -8.78
CA HIS A 384 27.43 19.12 -7.53
C HIS A 384 27.43 17.59 -7.43
N PRO A 385 27.80 17.00 -6.27
CA PRO A 385 27.92 15.54 -6.12
C PRO A 385 26.67 14.77 -6.57
N ASP A 386 25.47 15.31 -6.31
CA ASP A 386 24.23 14.66 -6.75
C ASP A 386 24.06 14.66 -8.28
N LYS A 387 24.38 15.76 -8.97
CA LYS A 387 24.30 15.82 -10.44
C LYS A 387 25.34 14.88 -11.08
N SER A 388 26.57 14.85 -10.56
CA SER A 388 27.61 13.92 -11.01
C SER A 388 27.16 12.47 -10.85
N TRP A 389 26.59 12.13 -9.68
CA TRP A 389 26.13 10.78 -9.41
C TRP A 389 25.10 10.28 -10.44
N TYR A 390 24.16 11.13 -10.85
CA TYR A 390 23.19 10.76 -11.87
C TYR A 390 23.80 10.54 -13.26
N VAL A 391 24.81 11.33 -13.63
CA VAL A 391 25.55 11.16 -14.89
C VAL A 391 26.33 9.85 -14.87
N ASP A 392 26.99 9.54 -13.76
CA ASP A 392 27.73 8.29 -13.57
C ASP A 392 26.78 7.08 -13.62
N TRP A 393 25.64 7.18 -12.92
CA TRP A 393 24.59 6.16 -12.93
C TRP A 393 24.02 5.96 -14.33
N TYR A 394 23.68 7.04 -15.05
CA TYR A 394 23.14 6.96 -16.41
C TYR A 394 24.10 6.23 -17.35
N THR A 395 25.39 6.56 -17.26
CA THR A 395 26.45 5.96 -18.07
C THR A 395 26.59 4.47 -17.75
N ALA A 396 26.68 4.11 -16.46
CA ALA A 396 26.79 2.74 -16.01
C ALA A 396 25.55 1.91 -16.40
N PHE A 397 24.35 2.46 -16.19
CA PHE A 397 23.09 1.79 -16.50
C PHE A 397 22.96 1.51 -18.00
N ASN A 398 23.23 2.50 -18.85
CA ASN A 398 23.26 2.34 -20.30
C ASN A 398 24.26 1.26 -20.74
N GLN A 399 25.47 1.26 -20.17
CA GLN A 399 26.49 0.27 -20.49
C GLN A 399 26.06 -1.15 -20.09
N THR A 400 25.44 -1.32 -18.92
CA THR A 400 24.97 -2.65 -18.48
C THR A 400 23.80 -3.17 -19.31
N ILE A 401 22.85 -2.31 -19.71
CA ILE A 401 21.77 -2.67 -20.64
C ILE A 401 22.35 -3.08 -22.00
N PHE A 402 23.31 -2.31 -22.53
CA PHE A 402 23.96 -2.64 -23.79
C PHE A 402 24.69 -3.98 -23.72
N ASN A 403 25.40 -4.25 -22.61
CA ASN A 403 26.06 -5.53 -22.38
C ASN A 403 25.05 -6.69 -22.31
N PHE A 404 23.94 -6.51 -21.60
CA PHE A 404 22.85 -7.49 -21.54
C PHE A 404 22.32 -7.83 -22.93
N ILE A 405 21.99 -6.81 -23.74
CA ILE A 405 21.49 -7.01 -25.11
C ILE A 405 22.52 -7.74 -25.98
N LYS A 406 23.80 -7.36 -25.90
CA LYS A 406 24.88 -8.08 -26.59
C LYS A 406 24.99 -9.55 -26.17
N THR A 407 24.77 -9.86 -24.89
CA THR A 407 24.77 -11.24 -24.41
C THR A 407 23.57 -12.02 -24.96
N VAL A 408 22.38 -11.41 -25.02
CA VAL A 408 21.19 -12.01 -25.67
C VAL A 408 21.48 -12.33 -27.14
N GLU A 409 22.15 -11.43 -27.85
CA GLU A 409 22.51 -11.61 -29.26
C GLU A 409 23.57 -12.71 -29.47
N SER A 410 24.60 -12.75 -28.62
CA SER A 410 25.74 -13.67 -28.79
C SER A 410 25.40 -15.13 -28.49
N VAL A 411 24.54 -15.35 -27.50
CA VAL A 411 24.18 -16.69 -27.01
C VAL A 411 23.47 -17.56 -28.07
N SER A 412 22.86 -16.96 -29.09
CA SER A 412 22.20 -17.70 -30.17
C SER A 412 23.10 -18.06 -31.35
N ASN A 413 24.29 -17.46 -31.50
CA ASN A 413 25.20 -17.78 -32.61
C ASN A 413 25.96 -19.11 -32.41
N ASN A 414 26.02 -19.60 -31.17
CA ASN A 414 26.71 -20.85 -30.84
C ASN A 414 25.83 -22.10 -31.00
N GLY A 415 24.57 -21.96 -31.44
CA GLY A 415 23.63 -23.07 -31.66
C GLY A 415 23.53 -23.60 -33.10
N LEU A 416 24.31 -23.05 -34.04
CA LEU A 416 24.30 -23.40 -35.48
C LEU A 416 25.54 -24.17 -35.96
N GLN A 417 26.36 -24.68 -35.04
CA GLN A 417 27.43 -25.64 -35.36
C GLN A 417 27.19 -26.96 -34.64
N LEU A 418 26.24 -27.76 -35.15
CA LEU A 418 26.20 -29.21 -34.97
C LEU A 418 25.65 -29.87 -36.24
#